data_AF-A0AAP2RE22-F1
#
_entry.id   AF-A0AAP2RE22-F1
#
_cell.length_a   1.000
_cell.length_b   1.000
_cell.length_c   1.000
_cell.angle_alpha   90.00
_cell.angle_beta   90.00
_cell.angle_gamma   90.00
#
_symmetry.space_group_name_H-M   'P 1'
#
loop_
_entity.id
_entity.type
_entity.pdbx_description
1 polymer ?
#
loop_
_entity_poly.entity_id
_entity_poly.type
_entity_poly.pdbx_seq_one_letter_code
_entity_poly.pdbx_strand_id
1 'polypeptide(L)' 'MVLGVLLGAVFGAIFGYILGWIVELFPNFNAALLDGINLLTGLDVSGQTRALFTAIGFICGILFGILNEFRKKNY' A
#
# COMPACT_ATOMS: atom_id res chain seq x y z
N MET A 1 -15.52 5.91 -14.11
CA MET A 1 -14.48 4.89 -14.35
C MET A 1 -13.09 5.39 -13.98
N VAL A 2 -12.36 6.10 -14.84
CA VAL A 2 -10.92 6.36 -14.60
C VAL A 2 -10.66 7.29 -13.41
N LEU A 3 -11.45 8.36 -13.25
CA LEU A 3 -11.23 9.33 -12.17
C LEU A 3 -11.39 8.73 -10.77
N GLY A 4 -12.35 7.81 -10.58
CA GLY A 4 -12.55 7.13 -9.30
C GLY A 4 -11.41 6.18 -8.94
N VAL A 5 -10.85 5.49 -9.94
CA VAL A 5 -9.67 4.63 -9.77
C VAL A 5 -8.44 5.48 -9.43
N LEU A 6 -8.24 6.60 -10.12
CA LEU A 6 -7.14 7.53 -9.85
C LEU A 6 -7.24 8.13 -8.44
N LEU A 7 -8.43 8.57 -8.03
CA LEU A 7 -8.64 9.06 -6.66
C LEU A 7 -8.38 7.97 -5.63
N GLY A 8 -8.88 6.75 -5.86
CA GLY A 8 -8.59 5.60 -5.01
C GLY A 8 -7.09 5.35 -4.86
N ALA A 9 -6.35 5.41 -5.96
CA ALA A 9 -4.90 5.25 -5.98
C ALA A 9 -4.19 6.33 -5.14
N VAL A 10 -4.56 7.59 -5.32
CA VAL A 10 -3.96 8.73 -4.59
C VAL A 10 -4.25 8.64 -3.10
N PHE A 11 -5.51 8.42 -2.71
CA PHE A 11 -5.87 8.29 -1.30
C PHE A 11 -5.25 7.03 -0.67
N GLY A 12 -5.20 5.93 -1.41
CA GLY A 12 -4.54 4.70 -0.99
C GLY A 12 -3.05 4.92 -0.74
N ALA A 13 -2.36 5.64 -1.63
CA ALA A 13 -0.95 5.98 -1.46
C ALA A 13 -0.70 6.85 -0.21
N ILE A 14 -1.52 7.88 0.00
CA ILE A 14 -1.44 8.75 1.18
C ILE A 14 -1.67 7.94 2.46
N PHE A 15 -2.70 7.10 2.49
CA PHE A 15 -2.98 6.23 3.63
C PHE A 15 -1.83 5.25 3.91
N GLY A 16 -1.30 4.61 2.86
CA GLY A 16 -0.12 3.75 2.94
C GLY A 16 1.10 4.48 3.48
N TYR A 17 1.35 5.72 3.04
CA TYR A 17 2.43 6.54 3.56
C TYR A 17 2.30 6.82 5.07
N ILE A 18 1.09 7.16 5.53
CA ILE A 18 0.80 7.38 6.96
C ILE A 18 1.01 6.10 7.76
N LEU A 19 0.56 4.95 7.25
CA LEU A 19 0.80 3.66 7.88
C LEU A 19 2.30 3.34 7.96
N GLY A 20 3.06 3.57 6.89
CA GLY A 20 4.50 3.40 6.90
C GLY A 20 5.19 4.23 7.98
N TRP A 21 4.75 5.48 8.17
CA TRP A 21 5.20 6.32 9.30
C TRP A 21 4.88 5.71 10.66
N ILE A 22 3.65 5.22 10.84
CA ILE A 22 3.23 4.59 12.12
C ILE A 22 4.06 3.34 12.39
N VAL A 23 4.29 2.50 11.37
CA VAL A 23 5.09 1.26 11.49
C VAL A 23 6.53 1.58 11.89
N GLU A 24 7.12 2.63 11.32
CA GLU A 24 8.49 3.05 11.67
C GLU A 24 8.64 3.54 13.11
N LEU A 25 7.57 3.98 13.78
CA LEU A 25 7.62 4.30 15.21
C LEU A 25 7.91 3.07 16.09
N PHE A 26 7.71 1.87 15.55
CA PHE A 26 7.94 0.59 16.24
C PHE A 26 9.14 -0.14 15.60
N PRO A 27 10.39 0.15 16.00
CA PRO A 27 11.58 -0.31 15.29
C PRO A 27 11.70 -1.85 15.23
N ASN A 28 11.37 -2.56 16.32
CA ASN A 28 11.42 -4.03 16.35
C ASN A 28 10.38 -4.66 15.43
N PHE A 29 9.19 -4.08 15.36
CA PHE A 29 8.14 -4.55 14.47
C PHE A 29 8.49 -4.28 13.00
N ASN A 30 8.96 -3.07 12.70
CA ASN A 30 9.42 -2.71 11.36
C ASN A 30 10.54 -3.64 10.86
N ALA A 31 11.55 -3.90 11.69
CA ALA A 31 12.64 -4.81 11.35
C ALA A 31 12.13 -6.24 11.05
N ALA A 32 11.29 -6.80 11.93
CA ALA A 32 10.71 -8.13 11.71
C ALA A 32 9.84 -8.21 10.44
N LEU A 33 9.12 -7.13 10.13
CA LEU A 33 8.27 -7.04 8.94
C LEU A 33 9.12 -7.00 7.65
N LEU A 34 10.18 -6.19 7.64
CA LEU A 34 11.11 -6.10 6.52
C LEU A 34 11.88 -7.40 6.32
N ASP A 35 12.34 -8.05 7.40
CA ASP A 35 12.99 -9.36 7.34
C ASP A 35 12.03 -10.42 6.76
N GLY A 36 10.77 -10.41 7.19
CA GLY A 36 9.74 -11.29 6.63
C GLY A 36 9.52 -11.08 5.12
N ILE A 37 9.50 -9.82 4.67
CA ILE A 37 9.38 -9.49 3.25
C ILE A 37 10.61 -9.96 2.48
N ASN A 38 11.81 -9.71 3.00
CA ASN A 38 13.06 -10.15 2.39
C ASN A 38 13.07 -11.69 2.26
N LEU A 39 12.66 -12.40 3.30
CA LEU A 39 12.58 -13.87 3.28
C LEU A 39 11.60 -14.39 2.22
N LEU A 40 10.45 -13.73 2.03
CA LEU A 40 9.42 -14.17 1.09
C LEU A 40 9.71 -13.79 -0.37
N THR A 41 10.35 -12.63 -0.59
CA THR A 41 10.48 -12.03 -1.93
C THR A 41 11.92 -11.92 -2.41
N GLY A 42 12.90 -12.08 -1.53
CA GLY A 42 14.31 -11.79 -1.78
C GLY A 42 14.64 -10.30 -1.90
N LEU A 43 13.69 -9.40 -1.68
CA LEU A 43 13.87 -7.96 -1.81
C LEU A 43 14.40 -7.36 -0.50
N ASP A 44 15.54 -6.68 -0.58
CA ASP A 44 16.01 -5.81 0.49
C ASP A 44 15.36 -4.43 0.36
N VAL A 45 14.41 -4.18 1.24
CA VAL A 45 13.66 -2.92 1.36
C VAL A 45 14.00 -2.20 2.68
N SER A 46 15.17 -2.49 3.25
CA SER A 46 15.65 -1.81 4.46
C SER A 46 15.67 -0.30 4.29
N GLY A 47 15.11 0.41 5.28
CA GLY A 47 14.97 1.87 5.25
C GLY A 47 13.93 2.42 4.26
N GLN A 48 13.20 1.56 3.54
CA GLN A 48 12.18 1.97 2.57
C GLN A 48 10.75 1.62 3.01
N THR A 49 10.51 1.42 4.30
CA THR A 49 9.19 1.04 4.86
C THR A 49 8.08 1.98 4.41
N ARG A 50 8.28 3.30 4.49
CA ARG A 50 7.32 4.28 3.97
C ARG A 50 6.97 4.05 2.50
N ALA A 51 8.00 3.93 1.65
CA ALA A 51 7.81 3.77 0.21
C ALA A 51 7.09 2.46 -0.10
N LEU A 52 7.44 1.38 0.59
CA LEU A 52 6.79 0.08 0.47
C LEU A 52 5.29 0.18 0.81
N PHE A 53 4.95 0.73 1.97
CA PHE A 53 3.55 0.86 2.38
C PHE A 53 2.78 1.86 1.50
N THR A 54 3.41 2.92 1.01
CA THR A 54 2.82 3.81 -0.01
C THR A 54 2.50 3.07 -1.30
N ALA A 55 3.43 2.25 -1.80
CA ALA A 55 3.22 1.46 -3.02
C ALA A 55 2.09 0.43 -2.83
N ILE A 56 2.08 -0.28 -1.70
CA ILE A 56 1.00 -1.21 -1.35
C ILE A 56 -0.34 -0.47 -1.27
N GLY A 57 -0.38 0.67 -0.57
CA GLY A 57 -1.58 1.50 -0.45
C GLY A 57 -2.09 1.99 -1.81
N PHE A 58 -1.19 2.42 -2.70
CA PHE A 58 -1.52 2.83 -4.07
C PHE A 58 -2.16 1.69 -4.86
N ILE A 59 -1.54 0.51 -4.85
CA ILE A 59 -2.05 -0.69 -5.54
C ILE A 59 -3.42 -1.08 -5.01
N CYS A 60 -3.58 -1.15 -3.69
CA CYS A 60 -4.86 -1.43 -3.04
C CYS A 60 -5.93 -0.41 -3.41
N GLY A 61 -5.57 0.88 -3.47
CA GLY A 61 -6.45 1.97 -3.88
C GLY A 61 -6.94 1.84 -5.32
N ILE A 62 -6.05 1.45 -6.25
CA ILE A 62 -6.42 1.13 -7.64
C ILE A 62 -7.38 -0.05 -7.67
N LEU A 63 -7.02 -1.16 -7.02
CA LEU A 63 -7.82 -2.39 -7.03
C LEU A 63 -9.23 -2.14 -6.49
N PHE A 64 -9.33 -1.43 -5.37
CA PHE A 64 -10.62 -1.04 -4.80
C PHE A 64 -11.43 -0.14 -5.73
N GLY A 65 -10.78 0.84 -6.36
CA GLY A 65 -11.42 1.72 -7.35
C GLY A 65 -11.97 0.93 -8.54
N ILE A 66 -11.19 -0.02 -9.07
CA ILE A 66 -11.60 -0.90 -10.18
C ILE A 66 -12.78 -1.77 -9.76
N LEU A 67 -12.67 -2.45 -8.61
CA LEU A 67 -13.74 -3.30 -8.07
C LEU A 67 -15.06 -2.53 -7.88
N ASN A 68 -14.99 -1.30 -7.38
CA ASN A 68 -16.18 -0.48 -7.17
C ASN A 68 -16.85 -0.08 -8.50
N GLU A 69 -16.07 0.23 -9.53
CA GLU A 69 -16.60 0.53 -10.86
C GLU A 69 -17.19 -0.71 -11.55
N PHE A 70 -16.57 -1.88 -11.40
CA PHE A 70 -17.16 -3.14 -11.85
C PHE A 70 -18.49 -3.44 -11.16
N ARG A 71 -18.56 -3.23 -9.84
CA ARG A 71 -19.80 -3.41 -9.07
C ARG A 71 -20.91 -2.49 -9.57
N LYS A 72 -20.62 -1.19 -9.80
CA LYS A 72 -21.63 -0.23 -10.31
C LYS A 72 -22.15 -0.57 -11.71
N LYS A 73 -21.39 -1.29 -12.53
CA LYS A 73 -21.80 -1.64 -13.90
C LYS A 73 -22.73 -2.86 -13.95
N ASN A 74 -22.80 -3.66 -12.88
CA ASN A 74 -23.60 -4.88 -12.79
C ASN A 74 -24.94 -4.69 -12.04
N TYR A 75 -25.29 -3.45 -11.66
CA TYR A 75 -26.59 -3.04 -11.12
C TYR A 75 -27.14 -1.88 -11.96
#